data_AF-A0A1F9KEC0-F1
#
_entry.id   AF-A0A1F9KEC0-F1
#
_cell.length_a   1.000
_cell.length_b   1.000
_cell.length_c   1.000
_cell.angle_alpha   90.00
_cell.angle_beta   90.00
_cell.angle_gamma   90.00
#
_symmetry.space_group_name_H-M   'P 1'
#
loop_
_entity.id
_entity.type
_entity.pdbx_description
1 polymer ?
#
loop_
_entity_poly.entity_id
_entity_poly.type
_entity_poly.pdbx_seq_one_letter_code
_entity_poly.pdbx_strand_id
1 'polypeptide(L)' 'MPQMVAIQLEVPDDLARFRLPPGVNTRLQELLDRQDSGKRLTAAERKEAHGLVNLAEMLSLLRLRVERASSRRAKKP' A
#
# COMPACT_ATOMS: atom_id res chain seq x y z
N MET A 1 -10.98 28.38 -26.08
CA MET A 1 -9.66 27.75 -26.19
C MET A 1 -9.37 27.06 -24.86
N PRO A 2 -9.32 25.72 -24.77
CA PRO A 2 -8.91 25.06 -23.54
C PRO A 2 -7.40 25.26 -23.31
N GLN A 3 -7.02 25.67 -22.10
CA GLN A 3 -5.63 25.82 -21.67
C GLN A 3 -5.27 24.67 -20.73
N MET A 4 -4.21 23.92 -21.05
CA MET A 4 -3.64 22.96 -20.11
C MET A 4 -2.77 23.68 -19.09
N VAL A 5 -3.02 23.41 -17.81
CA VAL A 5 -2.19 23.87 -16.68
C VAL A 5 -1.49 22.66 -16.09
N ALA A 6 -0.16 22.68 -16.11
CA ALA A 6 0.65 21.69 -15.43
C ALA A 6 0.99 22.19 -14.03
N ILE A 7 0.59 21.44 -13.00
CA ILE A 7 0.93 21.74 -11.60
C ILE A 7 1.96 20.70 -11.14
N GLN A 8 3.05 21.18 -10.54
CA GLN A 8 4.07 20.32 -9.94
C GLN A 8 3.67 20.09 -8.48
N LEU A 9 3.29 18.84 -8.15
CA LEU A 9 2.96 18.43 -6.78
C LEU A 9 4.20 17.81 -6.16
N GLU A 10 4.61 18.32 -5.00
CA GLU A 10 5.62 17.63 -4.18
C GLU A 10 4.99 16.37 -3.57
N VAL A 11 5.73 15.28 -3.64
CA VAL A 11 5.35 14.00 -3.03
C VAL A 11 5.92 14.01 -1.61
N PRO A 12 5.09 13.97 -0.56
CA PRO A 12 5.56 13.90 0.82
C PRO A 12 6.61 12.80 1.03
N ASP A 13 7.74 13.14 1.66
CA ASP A 13 8.87 12.20 1.87
C ASP A 13 8.50 11.01 2.77
N ASP A 14 7.49 11.18 3.61
CA ASP A 14 6.94 10.15 4.49
C ASP A 14 6.06 9.12 3.76
N LEU A 15 5.67 9.36 2.52
CA LEU A 15 4.94 8.37 1.70
C LEU A 15 5.74 7.08 1.47
N ALA A 16 7.08 7.15 1.45
CA ALA A 16 7.91 5.95 1.40
C ALA A 16 7.74 5.05 2.65
N ARG A 17 7.24 5.61 3.75
CA ARG A 17 6.97 4.92 5.03
C ARG A 17 5.57 4.33 5.10
N PHE A 18 4.73 4.50 4.07
CA PHE A 18 3.38 3.93 4.04
C PHE A 18 3.44 2.41 4.04
N ARG A 19 3.19 1.83 5.21
CA ARG A 19 3.01 0.41 5.47
C ARG A 19 1.73 0.22 6.24
N LEU A 20 1.22 -1.00 6.27
CA LEU A 20 0.20 -1.33 7.24
C LEU A 20 0.72 -1.03 8.65
N PRO A 21 -0.06 -0.33 9.50
CA PRO A 21 0.29 -0.15 10.90
C PRO A 21 0.55 -1.52 11.56
N PRO A 22 1.49 -1.63 12.51
CA PRO A 22 1.92 -2.93 13.06
C PRO A 22 0.77 -3.83 13.51
N GLY A 23 -0.20 -3.30 14.27
CA GLY A 23 -1.35 -4.09 14.73
C GLY A 23 -2.27 -4.58 13.60
N VAL A 24 -2.40 -3.78 12.54
CA VAL A 24 -3.18 -4.16 11.35
C VAL A 24 -2.44 -5.23 10.54
N ASN A 25 -1.11 -5.11 10.44
CA ASN A 25 -0.28 -6.12 9.77
C ASN A 25 -0.29 -7.45 10.53
N THR A 26 -0.21 -7.42 11.87
CA THR A 26 -0.35 -8.63 12.71
C THR A 26 -1.70 -9.30 12.47
N ARG A 27 -2.79 -8.52 12.46
CA ARG A 27 -4.12 -9.06 12.19
C ARG A 27 -4.24 -9.69 10.80
N LEU A 28 -3.68 -9.06 9.77
CA LEU A 28 -3.63 -9.64 8.44
C LEU A 28 -2.86 -10.96 8.46
N GLN A 29 -1.68 -11.00 9.08
CA GLN A 29 -0.86 -12.21 9.16
C GLN A 29 -1.59 -13.36 9.86
N GLU A 30 -2.25 -13.09 10.99
CA GLU A 30 -3.05 -14.10 11.71
C GLU A 30 -4.16 -14.71 10.85
N LEU A 31 -4.82 -13.88 10.02
CA LEU A 31 -5.89 -14.35 9.13
C LEU A 31 -5.33 -15.23 8.00
N LEU A 32 -4.19 -14.84 7.40
CA LEU A 32 -3.53 -15.61 6.35
C LEU A 32 -2.99 -16.94 6.90
N ASP A 33 -2.32 -16.92 8.05
CA ASP A 33 -1.80 -18.13 8.71
C ASP A 33 -2.93 -19.13 9.03
N ARG A 34 -4.11 -18.63 9.43
CA ARG A 34 -5.29 -19.47 9.64
C ARG A 34 -5.81 -20.08 8.34
N GLN A 35 -5.81 -19.33 7.24
CA GLN A 35 -6.20 -19.87 5.93
C GLN A 35 -5.22 -20.94 5.46
N ASP A 36 -3.92 -20.68 5.58
CA ASP A 36 -2.86 -21.60 5.13
C ASP A 36 -2.79 -22.88 5.98
N SER A 37 -3.11 -22.78 7.27
CA SER A 37 -3.26 -23.95 8.15
C SER A 37 -4.56 -24.74 7.94
N GLY A 38 -5.37 -24.37 6.96
CA GLY A 38 -6.63 -25.04 6.64
C GLY A 38 -7.77 -24.76 7.63
N LYS A 39 -7.59 -23.84 8.58
CA LYS A 39 -8.64 -23.42 9.51
C LYS A 39 -9.66 -22.58 8.75
N ARG A 40 -10.94 -22.96 8.85
CA ARG A 40 -12.02 -22.19 8.22
C ARG A 40 -12.15 -20.81 8.88
N LEU A 41 -11.88 -19.77 8.11
CA LEU A 41 -12.32 -18.41 8.45
C LEU A 41 -13.84 -18.30 8.35
N THR A 42 -14.42 -17.45 9.19
CA THR A 42 -15.81 -17.00 9.03
C THR A 42 -15.96 -16.15 7.76
N ALA A 43 -17.19 -15.88 7.34
CA ALA A 43 -17.43 -15.01 6.20
C ALA A 43 -16.93 -13.57 6.45
N ALA A 44 -17.04 -13.07 7.69
CA ALA A 44 -16.54 -11.76 8.08
C ALA A 44 -15.01 -11.70 8.03
N GLU A 45 -14.34 -12.71 8.60
CA GLU A 45 -12.87 -12.80 8.59
C GLU A 45 -12.30 -12.91 7.17
N ARG A 46 -12.97 -13.63 6.26
CA ARG A 46 -12.55 -13.65 4.85
C ARG A 46 -12.63 -12.28 4.19
N LYS A 47 -13.70 -11.52 4.46
CA LYS A 47 -13.85 -10.15 3.93
C LYS A 47 -12.81 -9.22 4.52
N GLU A 48 -12.53 -9.34 5.82
CA GLU A 48 -11.47 -8.61 6.52
C GLU A 48 -10.11 -8.88 5.88
N ALA A 49 -9.73 -10.16 5.74
CA ALA A 49 -8.47 -10.57 5.11
C ALA A 49 -8.32 -10.00 3.71
N HIS A 50 -9.36 -10.12 2.87
CA HIS A 50 -9.35 -9.60 1.51
C HIS A 50 -9.18 -8.07 1.48
N GLY A 51 -9.89 -7.34 2.35
CA GLY A 51 -9.74 -5.89 2.45
C GLY A 51 -8.34 -5.46 2.91
N LEU A 52 -7.77 -6.18 3.88
CA LEU A 52 -6.43 -5.91 4.40
C LEU A 52 -5.34 -6.21 3.37
N VAL A 53 -5.47 -7.27 2.57
CA VAL A 53 -4.57 -7.55 1.43
C VAL A 53 -4.63 -6.42 0.40
N ASN A 54 -5.84 -6.02 -0.02
CA ASN A 54 -6.00 -4.93 -0.99
C ASN A 54 -5.37 -3.61 -0.49
N LEU A 55 -5.50 -3.33 0.81
CA LEU A 55 -4.87 -2.17 1.42
C LEU A 55 -3.34 -2.28 1.42
N ALA A 56 -2.78 -3.44 1.78
CA ALA A 56 -1.34 -3.68 1.75
C ALA A 56 -0.75 -3.51 0.35
N GLU A 57 -1.44 -4.01 -0.68
CA GLU A 57 -1.05 -3.87 -2.08
C GLU A 57 -1.07 -2.41 -2.53
N MET A 58 -2.15 -1.67 -2.22
CA MET A 58 -2.25 -0.25 -2.55
C MET A 58 -1.11 0.55 -1.92
N LEU A 59 -0.82 0.34 -0.63
CA LEU A 59 0.28 1.03 0.07
C LEU A 59 1.63 0.67 -0.54
N SER A 60 1.84 -0.59 -0.93
CA SER A 60 3.05 -1.04 -1.61
C SER A 60 3.23 -0.39 -2.99
N LEU A 61 2.15 -0.25 -3.77
CA LEU A 61 2.16 0.43 -5.05
C LEU A 61 2.46 1.93 -4.91
N LEU A 62 1.87 2.60 -3.92
CA LEU A 62 2.13 4.01 -3.64
C LEU A 62 3.61 4.21 -3.29
N ARG A 63 4.16 3.38 -2.40
CA ARG A 63 5.58 3.39 -2.03
C ARG A 63 6.49 3.25 -3.26
N LEU A 64 6.24 2.26 -4.12
CA LEU A 64 7.04 2.03 -5.33
C LEU A 64 6.98 3.22 -6.30
N ARG A 65 5.83 3.89 -6.41
CA ARG A 65 5.71 5.11 -7.23
C ARG A 65 6.53 6.26 -6.66
N VAL A 66 6.55 6.42 -5.33
CA VAL A 66 7.36 7.43 -4.65
C VAL A 66 8.86 7.14 -4.82
N GLU A 67 9.29 5.89 -4.59
CA GLU A 67 10.69 5.48 -4.79
C GLU A 67 11.17 5.72 -6.23
N ARG A 68 10.30 5.49 -7.23
CA ARG A 68 10.61 5.80 -8.64
C ARG A 68 10.70 7.30 -8.90
N ALA A 69 9.82 8.11 -8.30
CA ALA A 69 9.84 9.56 -8.47
C ALA A 69 11.11 10.17 -7.84
N SER A 70 11.49 9.74 -6.64
CA SER A 70 12.73 10.18 -5.97
C SER A 70 13.98 9.72 -6.73
N SER A 71 14.03 8.47 -7.20
CA SER A 71 15.15 7.96 -8.01
C SER A 71 15.33 8.74 -9.32
N ARG A 72 14.24 9.17 -9.97
CA ARG A 72 14.31 10.02 -11.17
C ARG A 72 14.82 11.42 -10.86
N ARG A 73 14.53 11.96 -9.68
CA ARG A 73 15.05 13.27 -9.22
C ARG A 73 16.55 13.21 -8.98
N ALA A 74 17.05 12.14 -8.36
CA ALA A 74 18.48 11.94 -8.10
C ALA A 74 19.34 11.73 -9.37
N LYS A 75 18.72 11.34 -10.49
CA LYS A 75 19.41 11.03 -11.76
C LYS A 75 19.40 12.20 -12.76
N LYS A 76 18.80 13.33 -12.41
CA LYS A 76 18.74 14.54 -13.24
C LYS A 76 19.95 15.44 -12.88
N PRO A 77 20.87 15.74 -13.83
CA PRO A 77 22.03 16.60 -13.57
C PRO A 77 21.63 18.04 -13.26
#